data_AF-A0AB33HMN6-F1
#
_entry.id   AF-A0AB33HMN6-F1
#
_cell.length_a   1.000
_cell.length_b   1.000
_cell.length_c   1.000
_cell.angle_alpha   90.00
_cell.angle_beta   90.00
_cell.angle_gamma   90.00
#
_symmetry.space_group_name_H-M   'P 1'
#
loop_
_entity.id
_entity.type
_entity.pdbx_description
1 polymer ?
#
loop_
_entity_poly.entity_id
_entity_poly.type
_entity_poly.pdbx_seq_one_letter_code
_entity_poly.pdbx_strand_id
1 'polypeptide(L)'
;MGSNAVPSLWYWVVDERTTSGRGTWWAHTELNWGTDKQKEFVENQLGFNETSATDSHNFKKALLHQPAYLISGLDVVADHLVFAAFRAGAVGYDMTTDTNASTYNQALTWSTTAGLDSAGGYKALVENTAGLNGPINGLFTLLDTFAYVTPVSGMKGGSKNTEAVQTTYPVKSDQKASAKIASLINASPLNSYGDKKSHPPKVKGRQLQNIFDDWKLTKAVSLM
;
A
#
# COMPACT_ATOMS: atom_id res chain seq x y z
N MET A 1 -1.32 -26.73 0.52
CA MET A 1 -0.92 -25.32 0.78
C MET A 1 -0.51 -25.19 2.26
N GLY A 2 -0.10 -24.00 2.73
CA GLY A 2 0.26 -23.77 4.14
C GLY A 2 -0.93 -23.67 5.10
N SER A 3 -0.69 -23.18 6.32
CA SER A 3 -1.71 -23.00 7.36
C SER A 3 -2.30 -21.59 7.38
N ASN A 4 -3.33 -21.39 8.22
CA ASN A 4 -3.94 -20.09 8.50
C ASN A 4 -3.25 -19.30 9.62
N ALA A 5 -2.28 -19.91 10.32
CA ALA A 5 -1.62 -19.32 11.50
C ALA A 5 -0.23 -18.74 11.20
N VAL A 6 0.46 -19.25 10.17
CA VAL A 6 1.80 -18.80 9.77
C VAL A 6 1.82 -18.57 8.26
N PRO A 7 2.37 -17.44 7.75
CA PRO A 7 2.41 -17.19 6.33
C PRO A 7 3.20 -18.27 5.58
N SER A 8 2.65 -18.74 4.47
CA SER A 8 3.34 -19.64 3.54
C SER A 8 3.88 -18.85 2.35
N LEU A 9 5.12 -19.11 1.94
CA LEU A 9 5.76 -18.45 0.79
C LEU A 9 5.67 -19.26 -0.51
N TRP A 10 5.26 -20.52 -0.42
CA TRP A 10 5.09 -21.41 -1.57
C TRP A 10 3.91 -22.36 -1.36
N TYR A 11 3.48 -22.98 -2.44
CA TYR A 11 2.51 -24.08 -2.47
C TYR A 11 3.01 -25.19 -3.39
N TRP A 12 2.43 -26.39 -3.30
CA TRP A 12 2.76 -27.49 -4.20
C TRP A 12 1.58 -27.79 -5.12
N VAL A 13 1.91 -28.12 -6.37
CA VAL A 13 1.03 -28.80 -7.32
C VAL A 13 1.81 -30.03 -7.78
N VAL A 14 1.32 -31.22 -7.47
CA VAL A 14 2.02 -32.48 -7.72
C VAL A 14 1.16 -33.40 -8.55
N ASP A 15 1.79 -34.08 -9.50
CA ASP A 15 1.17 -35.18 -10.26
C ASP A 15 1.37 -36.47 -9.47
N GLU A 16 0.30 -37.25 -9.29
CA GLU A 16 0.31 -38.50 -8.52
C GLU A 16 1.35 -39.51 -9.01
N ARG A 17 1.75 -39.43 -10.28
CA ARG A 17 2.74 -40.32 -10.89
C ARG A 17 4.18 -39.96 -10.55
N THR A 18 4.41 -38.82 -9.90
CA THR A 18 5.76 -38.32 -9.60
C THR A 18 6.25 -38.79 -8.24
N THR A 19 7.57 -39.04 -8.14
CA THR A 19 8.21 -39.48 -6.89
C THR A 19 8.71 -38.31 -6.02
N SER A 20 8.69 -37.08 -6.55
CA SER A 20 9.01 -35.85 -5.83
C SER A 20 8.41 -34.63 -6.52
N GLY A 21 8.19 -33.55 -5.77
CA GLY A 21 7.67 -32.28 -6.29
C GLY A 21 8.27 -31.07 -5.59
N ARG A 22 8.56 -30.01 -6.35
CA ARG A 22 9.05 -28.72 -5.81
C ARG A 22 7.88 -27.76 -5.56
N GLY A 23 8.04 -26.88 -4.57
CA GLY A 23 7.08 -25.83 -4.31
C GLY A 23 7.17 -24.72 -5.35
N THR A 24 6.02 -24.17 -5.72
CA THR A 24 5.88 -22.95 -6.52
C THR A 24 5.77 -21.76 -5.57
N TRP A 25 6.63 -20.76 -5.75
CA TRP A 25 6.63 -19.55 -4.94
C TRP A 25 5.42 -18.67 -5.25
N TRP A 26 4.79 -18.15 -4.19
CA TRP A 26 3.69 -17.18 -4.33
C TRP A 26 4.14 -15.89 -5.00
N ALA A 27 5.38 -15.46 -4.77
CA ALA A 27 5.96 -14.27 -5.40
C ALA A 27 6.02 -14.35 -6.94
N HIS A 28 5.96 -15.56 -7.52
CA HIS A 28 5.89 -15.80 -8.98
C HIS A 28 4.46 -16.09 -9.47
N THR A 29 3.47 -16.13 -8.59
CA THR A 29 2.07 -16.40 -8.94
C THR A 29 1.29 -15.09 -8.89
N GLU A 30 1.10 -14.47 -10.05
CA GLU A 30 0.25 -13.28 -10.15
C GLU A 30 -1.22 -13.66 -9.96
N LEU A 31 -1.90 -13.00 -9.01
CA LEU A 31 -3.33 -13.16 -8.78
C LEU A 31 -4.09 -11.95 -9.30
N ASN A 32 -5.34 -12.15 -9.70
CA ASN A 32 -6.27 -11.07 -9.96
C ASN A 32 -6.80 -10.51 -8.63
N TRP A 33 -6.52 -9.24 -8.35
CA TRP A 33 -6.95 -8.53 -7.13
C TRP A 33 -8.35 -7.89 -7.25
N GLY A 34 -9.03 -8.07 -8.38
CA GLY A 34 -10.29 -7.41 -8.73
C GLY A 34 -10.07 -6.34 -9.80
N THR A 35 -9.14 -5.40 -9.56
CA THR A 35 -8.72 -4.38 -10.52
C THR A 35 -7.19 -4.23 -10.53
N ASP A 36 -6.63 -3.67 -11.61
CA ASP A 36 -5.19 -3.37 -11.69
C ASP A 36 -4.75 -2.40 -10.59
N LYS A 37 -5.61 -1.44 -10.22
CA LYS A 37 -5.31 -0.49 -9.13
C LYS A 37 -5.16 -1.20 -7.79
N GLN A 38 -6.01 -2.19 -7.50
CA GLN A 38 -5.90 -3.01 -6.29
C GLN A 38 -4.59 -3.82 -6.26
N LYS A 39 -4.14 -4.34 -7.41
CA LYS A 39 -2.83 -4.98 -7.54
C LYS A 39 -1.69 -3.99 -7.29
N GLU A 40 -1.75 -2.81 -7.91
CA GLU A 40 -0.75 -1.75 -7.71
C GLU A 40 -0.61 -1.35 -6.23
N PHE A 41 -1.71 -1.21 -5.49
CA PHE A 41 -1.67 -0.92 -4.06
C PHE A 41 -0.86 -1.95 -3.25
N VAL A 42 -1.05 -3.23 -3.55
CA VAL A 42 -0.31 -4.32 -2.92
C VAL A 42 1.16 -4.23 -3.28
N GLU A 43 1.47 -4.13 -4.57
CA GLU A 43 2.84 -4.19 -5.06
C GLU A 43 3.68 -2.95 -4.75
N ASN A 44 3.10 -1.76 -4.82
CA ASN A 44 3.82 -0.50 -4.59
C ASN A 44 4.31 -0.37 -3.14
N GLN A 45 3.73 -1.14 -2.21
CA GLN A 45 4.20 -1.20 -0.82
C GLN A 45 5.20 -2.33 -0.56
N LEU A 46 5.40 -3.27 -1.49
CA LEU A 46 6.37 -4.38 -1.34
C LEU A 46 7.84 -3.93 -1.30
N GLY A 47 8.12 -2.73 -1.79
CA GLY A 47 9.45 -2.13 -1.69
C GLY A 47 9.67 -1.00 -2.69
N PHE A 48 10.88 -0.44 -2.63
CA PHE A 48 11.29 0.69 -3.45
C PHE A 48 11.84 0.22 -4.80
N ASN A 49 11.31 0.77 -5.90
CA ASN A 49 11.80 0.51 -7.25
C ASN A 49 12.17 1.81 -7.96
N GLU A 50 13.47 2.09 -8.01
CA GLU A 50 14.07 3.13 -8.83
C GLU A 50 15.31 2.56 -9.53
N THR A 51 15.51 2.91 -10.80
CA THR A 51 16.63 2.39 -11.60
C THR A 51 17.99 2.78 -11.01
N SER A 52 18.10 3.98 -10.43
CA SER A 52 19.33 4.47 -9.81
C SER A 52 19.70 3.74 -8.52
N ALA A 53 18.77 3.04 -7.87
CA ALA A 53 18.94 2.42 -6.56
C ALA A 53 19.51 0.99 -6.68
N THR A 54 20.79 0.83 -7.04
CA THR A 54 21.38 -0.49 -7.36
C THR A 54 21.40 -1.45 -6.18
N ASP A 55 21.50 -0.93 -4.95
CA ASP A 55 21.69 -1.72 -3.73
C ASP A 55 20.38 -2.05 -3.00
N SER A 56 19.23 -1.71 -3.59
CA SER A 56 17.92 -2.12 -3.08
C SER A 56 17.57 -3.51 -3.60
N HIS A 57 17.23 -4.45 -2.72
CA HIS A 57 16.83 -5.81 -3.08
C HIS A 57 15.51 -6.17 -2.37
N ASN A 58 14.41 -5.93 -3.07
CA ASN A 58 13.06 -6.18 -2.55
C ASN A 58 12.15 -6.75 -3.65
N PHE A 59 11.01 -7.32 -3.26
CA PHE A 59 10.07 -7.95 -4.20
C PHE A 59 9.64 -7.02 -5.35
N LYS A 60 9.32 -5.74 -5.09
CA LYS A 60 8.90 -4.81 -6.15
C LYS A 60 10.01 -4.56 -7.17
N LYS A 61 11.25 -4.33 -6.71
CA LYS A 61 12.40 -4.11 -7.61
C LYS A 61 12.76 -5.37 -8.41
N ALA A 62 12.55 -6.55 -7.81
CA ALA A 62 12.73 -7.85 -8.48
C ALA A 62 11.56 -8.20 -9.44
N LEU A 63 10.57 -7.31 -9.60
CA LEU A 63 9.36 -7.54 -10.40
C LEU A 63 8.58 -8.79 -9.95
N LEU A 64 8.53 -9.00 -8.64
CA LEU A 64 7.79 -10.08 -8.00
C LEU A 64 6.50 -9.56 -7.36
N HIS A 65 5.54 -10.46 -7.18
CA HIS A 65 4.23 -10.16 -6.61
C HIS A 65 4.19 -10.46 -5.10
N GLN A 66 2.98 -10.39 -4.52
CA GLN A 66 2.73 -10.71 -3.12
C GLN A 66 3.34 -12.07 -2.73
N PRO A 67 4.29 -12.10 -1.77
CA PRO A 67 5.13 -13.27 -1.56
C PRO A 67 4.56 -14.29 -0.58
N ALA A 68 3.55 -13.94 0.21
CA ALA A 68 3.06 -14.82 1.27
C ALA A 68 1.57 -14.66 1.58
N TYR A 69 0.97 -15.77 2.00
CA TYR A 69 -0.45 -15.85 2.35
C TYR A 69 -0.68 -16.71 3.59
N LEU A 70 -1.66 -16.33 4.39
CA LEU A 70 -2.24 -17.10 5.50
C LEU A 70 -3.44 -17.86 4.96
N ILE A 71 -3.26 -19.15 4.69
CA ILE A 71 -4.20 -19.95 3.89
C ILE A 71 -5.36 -20.41 4.76
N SER A 72 -6.58 -20.00 4.43
CA SER A 72 -7.79 -20.42 5.16
C SER A 72 -8.17 -21.87 4.85
N GLY A 73 -8.00 -22.28 3.60
CA GLY A 73 -8.30 -23.63 3.14
C GLY A 73 -8.31 -23.72 1.61
N LEU A 74 -8.40 -24.95 1.13
CA LEU A 74 -8.61 -25.27 -0.29
C LEU A 74 -9.56 -26.45 -0.39
N ASP A 75 -10.34 -26.51 -1.45
CA ASP A 75 -11.25 -27.61 -1.77
C ASP A 75 -11.40 -27.75 -3.29
N VAL A 76 -12.03 -28.82 -3.76
CA VAL A 76 -12.26 -29.09 -5.17
C VAL A 76 -13.75 -29.17 -5.47
N VAL A 77 -14.19 -28.47 -6.51
CA VAL A 77 -15.59 -28.51 -6.98
C VAL A 77 -15.61 -28.39 -8.49
N ALA A 78 -16.38 -29.26 -9.16
CA ALA A 78 -16.53 -29.28 -10.62
C ALA A 78 -15.17 -29.22 -11.35
N ASP A 79 -14.22 -30.06 -10.94
CA ASP A 79 -12.84 -30.13 -11.48
C ASP A 79 -12.00 -28.85 -11.33
N HIS A 80 -12.43 -27.92 -10.48
CA HIS A 80 -11.69 -26.70 -10.16
C HIS A 80 -11.25 -26.70 -8.71
N LEU A 81 -9.99 -26.30 -8.49
CA LEU A 81 -9.50 -25.98 -7.16
C LEU A 81 -10.03 -24.61 -6.73
N VAL A 82 -10.64 -24.55 -5.55
CA VAL A 82 -11.03 -23.31 -4.87
C VAL A 82 -10.11 -23.13 -3.68
N PHE A 83 -9.60 -21.93 -3.46
CA PHE A 83 -8.84 -21.58 -2.26
C PHE A 83 -9.23 -20.21 -1.74
N ALA A 84 -9.05 -20.01 -0.44
CA ALA A 84 -9.20 -18.71 0.20
C ALA A 84 -8.04 -18.47 1.17
N ALA A 85 -7.61 -17.23 1.27
CA ALA A 85 -6.50 -16.83 2.13
C ALA A 85 -6.58 -15.35 2.49
N PHE A 86 -5.99 -15.00 3.63
CA PHE A 86 -5.57 -13.63 3.87
C PHE A 86 -4.20 -13.39 3.22
N ARG A 87 -4.05 -12.23 2.59
CA ARG A 87 -2.73 -11.70 2.24
C ARG A 87 -1.93 -11.48 3.53
N ALA A 88 -0.73 -12.04 3.64
CA ALA A 88 0.17 -11.68 4.73
C ALA A 88 0.82 -10.32 4.43
N GLY A 89 0.98 -9.46 5.43
CA GLY A 89 1.56 -8.15 5.20
C GLY A 89 2.99 -8.26 4.71
N ALA A 90 3.32 -7.63 3.59
CA ALA A 90 4.66 -7.62 3.02
C ALA A 90 5.02 -6.19 2.62
N VAL A 91 6.18 -5.72 3.08
CA VAL A 91 6.60 -4.32 2.95
C VAL A 91 8.12 -4.18 2.77
N GLY A 92 8.57 -2.97 2.40
CA GLY A 92 9.98 -2.61 2.42
C GLY A 92 10.51 -2.30 3.83
N TYR A 93 11.82 -2.49 4.05
CA TYR A 93 12.53 -2.07 5.27
C TYR A 93 13.88 -1.44 4.90
N ASP A 94 14.25 -0.34 5.56
CA ASP A 94 15.50 0.38 5.29
C ASP A 94 16.70 -0.29 5.97
N MET A 95 17.65 -0.74 5.16
CA MET A 95 18.90 -1.39 5.57
C MET A 95 20.06 -0.40 5.72
N THR A 96 19.80 0.91 5.66
CA THR A 96 20.83 1.92 5.88
C THR A 96 21.50 1.75 7.24
N THR A 97 22.82 1.95 7.26
CA THR A 97 23.62 2.01 8.49
C THR A 97 23.81 3.44 8.99
N ASP A 98 23.31 4.43 8.25
CA ASP A 98 23.33 5.84 8.67
C ASP A 98 22.26 6.06 9.74
N THR A 99 22.70 6.24 10.98
CA THR A 99 21.83 6.47 12.14
C THR A 99 21.07 7.80 12.08
N ASN A 100 21.46 8.73 11.20
CA ASN A 100 20.78 10.00 10.99
C ASN A 100 19.76 9.95 9.84
N ALA A 101 19.68 8.84 9.10
CA ALA A 101 18.70 8.69 8.04
C ALA A 101 17.28 8.72 8.63
N SER A 102 16.35 9.41 7.96
CA SER A 102 14.97 9.58 8.45
C SER A 102 14.18 8.28 8.59
N THR A 103 14.62 7.24 7.92
CA THR A 103 14.01 5.91 7.85
C THR A 103 14.90 4.82 8.46
N TYR A 104 15.98 5.20 9.16
CA TYR A 104 16.88 4.26 9.83
C TYR A 104 16.12 3.28 10.74
N ASN A 105 16.41 1.99 10.58
CA ASN A 105 15.77 0.90 11.30
C ASN A 105 14.22 0.92 11.27
N GLN A 106 13.63 1.26 10.12
CA GLN A 106 12.19 1.40 9.98
C GLN A 106 11.62 0.60 8.80
N ALA A 107 10.48 -0.05 9.04
CA ALA A 107 9.64 -0.59 7.98
C ALA A 107 8.87 0.54 7.27
N LEU A 108 8.83 0.50 5.94
CA LEU A 108 8.22 1.52 5.09
C LEU A 108 6.81 1.09 4.69
N THR A 109 5.84 1.58 5.46
CA THR A 109 4.45 1.13 5.38
C THR A 109 3.50 2.31 5.62
N TRP A 110 2.30 2.25 5.06
CA TRP A 110 1.30 3.32 5.19
C TRP A 110 -0.13 2.80 4.99
N SER A 111 -1.11 3.60 5.45
CA SER A 111 -2.53 3.34 5.20
C SER A 111 -2.91 3.71 3.76
N THR A 112 -3.66 2.81 3.13
CA THR A 112 -4.17 2.92 1.76
C THR A 112 -5.70 3.02 1.73
N THR A 113 -6.31 3.46 2.84
CA THR A 113 -7.75 3.68 2.92
C THR A 113 -8.14 4.80 1.96
N ALA A 114 -9.15 4.54 1.12
CA ALA A 114 -9.69 5.50 0.15
C ALA A 114 -10.09 6.82 0.81
N GLY A 115 -9.86 7.94 0.13
CA GLY A 115 -10.15 9.29 0.66
C GLY A 115 -11.63 9.53 0.94
N LEU A 116 -11.95 10.47 1.84
CA LEU A 116 -13.33 10.83 2.18
C LEU A 116 -14.11 11.41 0.99
N ASP A 117 -13.41 11.99 0.02
CA ASP A 117 -13.92 12.56 -1.23
C ASP A 117 -14.03 11.54 -2.38
N SER A 118 -13.91 10.25 -2.07
CA SER A 118 -14.10 9.18 -3.04
C SER A 118 -15.52 9.22 -3.62
N ALA A 119 -15.64 8.97 -4.91
CA ALA A 119 -16.95 8.84 -5.54
C ALA A 119 -17.67 7.58 -5.03
N GLY A 120 -19.00 7.60 -5.08
CA GLY A 120 -19.82 6.45 -4.69
C GLY A 120 -19.65 5.23 -5.60
N GLY A 121 -19.92 4.04 -5.05
CA GLY A 121 -19.83 2.76 -5.76
C GLY A 121 -18.54 2.00 -5.49
N TYR A 122 -18.65 0.66 -5.42
CA TYR A 122 -17.53 -0.21 -5.03
C TYR A 122 -16.27 0.01 -5.86
N LYS A 123 -16.39 0.03 -7.19
CA LYS A 123 -15.26 0.21 -8.12
C LYS A 123 -14.53 1.53 -7.88
N ALA A 124 -15.27 2.63 -7.70
CA ALA A 124 -14.68 3.94 -7.45
C ALA A 124 -13.94 4.02 -6.11
N LEU A 125 -14.42 3.30 -5.08
CA LEU A 125 -13.76 3.22 -3.78
C LEU A 125 -12.45 2.43 -3.85
N VAL A 126 -12.45 1.24 -4.48
CA VAL A 126 -11.24 0.39 -4.56
C VAL A 126 -10.21 0.88 -5.56
N GLU A 127 -10.60 1.77 -6.49
CA GLU A 127 -9.69 2.43 -7.44
C GLU A 127 -9.28 3.86 -7.02
N ASN A 128 -9.71 4.33 -5.85
CA ASN A 128 -9.28 5.61 -5.32
C ASN A 128 -7.75 5.67 -5.20
N THR A 129 -7.12 6.81 -5.45
CA THR A 129 -5.65 6.91 -5.49
C THR A 129 -4.99 7.28 -4.16
N ALA A 130 -5.78 7.46 -3.09
CA ALA A 130 -5.25 7.78 -1.76
C ALA A 130 -4.31 6.67 -1.28
N GLY A 131 -3.04 7.01 -1.13
CA GLY A 131 -2.04 6.08 -0.63
C GLY A 131 -1.45 5.14 -1.69
N LEU A 132 -1.68 5.37 -2.98
CA LEU A 132 -1.25 4.44 -4.02
C LEU A 132 0.26 4.20 -4.06
N ASN A 133 1.05 5.27 -3.90
CA ASN A 133 2.50 5.22 -4.02
C ASN A 133 3.23 5.58 -2.72
N GLY A 134 2.52 6.03 -1.69
CA GLY A 134 3.12 6.48 -0.43
C GLY A 134 2.10 7.04 0.56
N PRO A 135 2.53 7.45 1.76
CA PRO A 135 1.64 7.87 2.84
C PRO A 135 0.85 9.14 2.52
N ILE A 136 -0.44 9.15 2.87
CA ILE A 136 -1.33 10.32 2.76
C ILE A 136 -2.30 10.46 3.96
N ASN A 137 -2.75 9.34 4.52
CA ASN A 137 -3.67 9.30 5.65
C ASN A 137 -2.98 9.72 6.95
N GLY A 138 -3.73 10.30 7.88
CA GLY A 138 -3.24 11.04 9.04
C GLY A 138 -4.41 11.60 9.84
N LEU A 139 -4.16 12.22 11.01
CA LEU A 139 -5.22 12.92 11.74
C LEU A 139 -5.56 14.25 11.03
N PHE A 140 -6.80 14.38 10.57
CA PHE A 140 -7.37 15.60 10.00
C PHE A 140 -8.52 16.07 10.88
N THR A 141 -8.39 17.25 11.48
CA THR A 141 -9.50 17.92 12.16
C THR A 141 -10.30 18.71 11.14
N LEU A 142 -11.55 18.31 10.93
CA LEU A 142 -12.45 18.86 9.91
C LEU A 142 -13.65 19.47 10.64
N LEU A 143 -13.71 20.80 10.67
CA LEU A 143 -14.69 21.53 11.47
C LEU A 143 -14.55 21.18 12.97
N ASP A 144 -15.55 20.52 13.55
CA ASP A 144 -15.66 20.08 14.94
C ASP A 144 -15.46 18.56 15.11
N THR A 145 -15.22 17.83 14.01
CA THR A 145 -14.94 16.40 14.01
C THR A 145 -13.52 16.09 13.53
N PHE A 146 -13.12 14.83 13.60
CA PHE A 146 -11.83 14.38 13.10
C PHE A 146 -11.96 13.11 12.26
N ALA A 147 -11.03 12.93 11.33
CA ALA A 147 -10.88 11.72 10.54
C ALA A 147 -9.40 11.31 10.48
N TYR A 148 -9.14 10.02 10.30
CA TYR A 148 -7.78 9.50 10.06
C TYR A 148 -7.47 9.27 8.57
N VAL A 149 -8.42 9.64 7.70
CA VAL A 149 -8.40 9.44 6.26
C VAL A 149 -8.32 10.81 5.59
N THR A 150 -7.57 10.90 4.51
CA THR A 150 -7.41 12.16 3.76
C THR A 150 -8.77 12.71 3.29
N PRO A 151 -9.02 14.03 3.42
CA PRO A 151 -10.22 14.67 2.89
C PRO A 151 -10.16 14.89 1.37
N VAL A 152 -8.98 14.78 0.74
CA VAL A 152 -8.78 14.98 -0.70
C VAL A 152 -7.93 13.87 -1.31
N SER A 153 -8.33 13.37 -2.49
CA SER A 153 -7.67 12.28 -3.22
C SER A 153 -8.00 12.32 -4.72
N GLY A 154 -7.37 11.45 -5.52
CA GLY A 154 -7.66 11.40 -6.96
C GLY A 154 -7.32 12.71 -7.69
N MET A 155 -8.22 13.11 -8.60
CA MET A 155 -8.15 14.37 -9.37
C MET A 155 -8.96 15.50 -8.70
N LYS A 156 -8.92 15.58 -7.37
CA LYS A 156 -9.66 16.58 -6.58
C LYS A 156 -8.76 17.50 -5.75
N GLY A 157 -7.48 17.57 -6.09
CA GLY A 157 -6.49 18.47 -5.49
C GLY A 157 -6.51 19.88 -6.08
N GLY A 158 -5.65 20.74 -5.54
CA GLY A 158 -5.56 22.15 -5.91
C GLY A 158 -6.74 22.97 -5.36
N SER A 159 -6.65 24.31 -5.46
CA SER A 159 -7.71 25.20 -4.97
C SER A 159 -9.04 25.01 -5.70
N LYS A 160 -8.98 24.57 -6.97
CA LYS A 160 -10.16 24.33 -7.83
C LYS A 160 -10.68 22.89 -7.79
N ASN A 161 -10.06 22.00 -7.02
CA ASN A 161 -10.42 20.58 -6.94
C ASN A 161 -10.38 19.84 -8.29
N THR A 162 -9.38 20.13 -9.13
CA THR A 162 -9.20 19.52 -10.46
C THR A 162 -7.81 18.92 -10.67
N GLU A 163 -6.90 19.07 -9.70
CA GLU A 163 -5.50 18.63 -9.83
C GLU A 163 -5.29 17.24 -9.22
N ALA A 164 -4.23 16.55 -9.65
CA ALA A 164 -3.87 15.26 -9.10
C ALA A 164 -3.29 15.41 -7.68
N VAL A 165 -3.84 14.66 -6.72
CA VAL A 165 -3.24 14.51 -5.39
C VAL A 165 -2.15 13.43 -5.48
N GLN A 166 -0.89 13.86 -5.55
CA GLN A 166 0.25 12.97 -5.73
C GLN A 166 0.67 12.29 -4.42
N THR A 167 1.10 11.03 -4.52
CA THR A 167 1.78 10.30 -3.45
C THR A 167 3.10 9.74 -4.00
N THR A 168 4.10 9.58 -3.14
CA THR A 168 5.42 9.04 -3.51
C THR A 168 5.99 8.20 -2.38
N TYR A 169 6.79 7.19 -2.75
CA TYR A 169 7.41 6.27 -1.82
C TYR A 169 8.30 7.03 -0.82
N PRO A 170 8.35 6.64 0.47
CA PRO A 170 9.03 7.38 1.54
C PRO A 170 10.57 7.25 1.50
N VAL A 171 11.18 7.52 0.34
CA VAL A 171 12.63 7.69 0.14
C VAL A 171 12.85 9.10 -0.39
N LYS A 172 13.72 9.88 0.27
CA LYS A 172 13.96 11.26 -0.16
C LYS A 172 14.58 11.30 -1.56
N SER A 173 14.25 12.34 -2.33
CA SER A 173 14.69 12.47 -3.72
C SER A 173 16.20 12.45 -3.90
N ASP A 174 16.94 13.08 -2.98
CA ASP A 174 18.39 13.12 -2.92
C ASP A 174 19.03 11.81 -2.44
N GLN A 175 18.23 10.90 -1.86
CA GLN A 175 18.66 9.60 -1.35
C GLN A 175 18.23 8.43 -2.23
N LYS A 176 17.53 8.67 -3.35
CA LYS A 176 17.01 7.59 -4.21
C LYS A 176 18.11 6.65 -4.71
N ALA A 177 19.24 7.18 -5.15
CA ALA A 177 20.33 6.37 -5.71
C ALA A 177 21.05 5.52 -4.65
N SER A 178 21.16 6.00 -3.42
CA SER A 178 21.84 5.32 -2.31
C SER A 178 20.88 4.50 -1.43
N ALA A 179 19.60 4.42 -1.78
CA ALA A 179 18.59 3.71 -1.00
C ALA A 179 18.87 2.19 -0.97
N LYS A 180 18.74 1.61 0.23
CA LYS A 180 18.94 0.17 0.48
C LYS A 180 17.69 -0.41 1.11
N ILE A 181 16.68 -0.69 0.29
CA ILE A 181 15.39 -1.20 0.77
C ILE A 181 15.30 -2.71 0.54
N ALA A 182 15.23 -3.46 1.64
CA ALA A 182 14.98 -4.90 1.66
C ALA A 182 13.49 -5.23 1.83
N SER A 183 13.11 -6.50 1.79
CA SER A 183 11.74 -6.95 2.03
C SER A 183 11.55 -7.57 3.40
N LEU A 184 10.35 -7.36 3.99
CA LEU A 184 9.92 -7.88 5.28
C LEU A 184 8.51 -8.47 5.14
N ILE A 185 8.25 -9.61 5.77
CA ILE A 185 6.94 -10.29 5.80
C ILE A 185 6.45 -10.36 7.24
N ASN A 186 5.22 -9.92 7.46
CA ASN A 186 4.50 -9.94 8.72
C ASN A 186 3.74 -11.26 8.90
N ALA A 187 3.62 -11.71 10.15
CA ALA A 187 2.82 -12.89 10.51
C ALA A 187 1.31 -12.60 10.64
N SER A 188 0.80 -11.55 10.00
CA SER A 188 -0.61 -11.17 10.02
C SER A 188 -1.03 -10.50 8.71
N PRO A 189 -2.35 -10.25 8.51
CA PRO A 189 -2.82 -9.48 7.36
C PRO A 189 -2.50 -7.98 7.39
N LEU A 190 -1.94 -7.46 8.49
CA LEU A 190 -1.61 -6.04 8.63
C LEU A 190 -0.25 -5.72 7.99
N ASN A 191 -0.20 -4.67 7.18
CA ASN A 191 1.07 -4.14 6.64
C ASN A 191 1.79 -3.19 7.62
N SER A 192 1.05 -2.47 8.46
CA SER A 192 1.60 -1.50 9.40
C SER A 192 1.20 -1.86 10.83
N TYR A 193 2.18 -1.87 11.72
CA TYR A 193 2.01 -2.10 13.15
C TYR A 193 2.34 -0.87 14.00
N GLY A 194 2.66 0.27 13.39
CA GLY A 194 3.08 1.40 14.19
C GLY A 194 1.92 1.92 15.05
N ASP A 195 2.24 2.27 16.30
CA ASP A 195 1.33 2.57 17.41
C ASP A 195 0.58 3.91 17.27
N LYS A 196 0.19 4.28 16.05
CA LYS A 196 -0.57 5.49 15.73
C LYS A 196 -1.73 5.12 14.84
N LYS A 197 -2.91 5.65 15.16
CA LYS A 197 -4.18 5.42 14.43
C LYS A 197 -4.13 5.80 12.93
N SER A 198 -3.10 6.54 12.51
CA SER A 198 -2.63 6.69 11.11
C SER A 198 -1.33 7.51 11.15
N HIS A 199 -0.27 7.09 10.44
CA HIS A 199 1.02 7.82 10.40
C HIS A 199 0.87 9.17 9.68
N PRO A 200 0.93 10.33 10.37
CA PRO A 200 0.82 11.59 9.67
C PRO A 200 2.08 11.81 8.82
N PRO A 201 1.98 12.06 7.50
CA PRO A 201 3.06 12.77 6.83
C PRO A 201 3.14 14.19 7.41
N LYS A 202 4.35 14.69 7.66
CA LYS A 202 4.58 16.14 7.81
C LYS A 202 4.30 16.78 6.44
N VAL A 203 3.04 17.11 6.16
CA VAL A 203 2.69 17.90 4.98
C VAL A 203 3.21 19.32 5.19
N LYS A 204 4.35 19.65 4.55
CA LYS A 204 4.89 21.02 4.55
C LYS A 204 4.00 21.90 3.66
N GLY A 205 3.29 22.84 4.28
CA GLY A 205 3.08 24.20 3.76
C GLY A 205 1.99 24.44 2.71
N ARG A 206 1.06 25.33 3.05
CA ARG A 206 0.19 26.15 2.18
C ARG A 206 -0.90 25.49 1.31
N GLN A 207 -0.77 24.24 0.90
CA GLN A 207 -1.77 23.68 -0.05
C GLN A 207 -3.15 23.38 0.57
N LEU A 208 -3.22 22.98 1.84
CA LEU A 208 -4.50 22.67 2.49
C LEU A 208 -5.22 23.92 3.02
N GLN A 209 -4.48 24.95 3.45
CA GLN A 209 -5.07 26.19 3.97
C GLN A 209 -5.92 26.89 2.89
N ASN A 210 -5.41 26.94 1.65
CA ASN A 210 -6.10 27.57 0.53
C ASN A 210 -7.42 26.87 0.17
N ILE A 211 -7.51 25.54 0.32
CA ILE A 211 -8.75 24.77 0.08
C ILE A 211 -9.81 25.11 1.15
N PHE A 212 -9.39 25.27 2.42
CA PHE A 212 -10.32 25.66 3.49
C PHE A 212 -10.76 27.12 3.40
N ASP A 213 -9.89 28.01 2.93
CA ASP A 213 -10.23 29.43 2.75
C ASP A 213 -11.20 29.62 1.55
N ASP A 214 -11.00 28.90 0.44
CA ASP A 214 -11.96 28.90 -0.70
C ASP A 214 -13.31 28.26 -0.35
N TRP A 215 -13.32 27.19 0.45
CA TRP A 215 -14.58 26.55 0.86
C TRP A 215 -15.42 27.43 1.80
N LYS A 216 -14.77 28.19 2.69
CA LYS A 216 -15.46 29.19 3.53
C LYS A 216 -16.06 30.33 2.69
N LEU A 217 -15.35 30.79 1.67
CA LEU A 217 -15.84 31.82 0.75
C LEU A 217 -17.03 31.33 -0.09
N THR A 218 -17.00 30.10 -0.57
CA THR A 218 -18.08 29.55 -1.42
C THR A 218 -19.40 29.37 -0.63
N LYS A 219 -19.32 29.01 0.67
CA LYS A 219 -20.51 28.98 1.55
C LYS A 219 -21.07 30.37 1.85
N ALA A 220 -20.22 31.40 1.96
CA ALA A 220 -20.68 32.76 2.22
C ALA A 220 -21.42 33.37 1.02
N VAL A 221 -21.07 32.98 -0.21
CA VAL A 221 -21.73 33.46 -1.44
C VAL A 221 -23.04 32.71 -1.73
N SER A 222 -23.18 31.45 -1.27
CA SER A 222 -24.44 30.69 -1.43
C SER A 222 -25.53 31.06 -0.43
N LEU A 223 -25.26 31.98 0.50
CA LEU A 223 -26.16 32.44 1.57
C LEU A 223 -26.51 33.94 1.46
N MET A 224 -26.18 34.59 0.33
CA MET A 224 -26.68 35.92 -0.07
C MET A 224 -27.54 35.78 -1.33
#